data_AF-A0A2S6FNV1-F1
#
_entry.id   AF-A0A2S6FNV1-F1
#
_cell.length_a   1.000
_cell.length_b   1.000
_cell.length_c   1.000
_cell.angle_alpha   90.00
_cell.angle_beta   90.00
_cell.angle_gamma   90.00
#
_symmetry.space_group_name_H-M   'P 1'
#
loop_
_entity.id
_entity.type
_entity.pdbx_description
1 polymer ?
#
loop_
_entity_poly.entity_id
_entity_poly.type
_entity_poly.pdbx_seq_one_letter_code
_entity_poly.pdbx_strand_id
1 'polypeptide(L)'
;MPPITTPLVALFVLCLALEVPARTSDCPAGERQVCLDGCICLPDVVPEDVYQIATPALALWLTQARDEAAIAGTQPIPPHIREQLLPWYDPGVLDAARYKISDNGQFSAATAMLQNPDVGAVTLIDIILFRDPQAAETDVALWAHELKHVQQYQEWGVQGFAQRYTHDFNAVEAPAYAIQAEVRRAVRKGAD
;
A
#
# COMPACT_ATOMS: atom_id res chain seq x y z
N MET A 1 -64.83 -2.01 3.44
CA MET A 1 -63.97 -3.00 2.75
C MET A 1 -63.91 -2.67 1.27
N PRO A 2 -62.86 -1.98 0.80
CA PRO A 2 -62.47 -1.93 -0.61
C PRO A 2 -61.12 -2.67 -0.82
N PRO A 3 -60.87 -3.19 -2.04
CA PRO A 3 -59.81 -4.16 -2.28
C PRO A 3 -58.41 -3.53 -2.44
N ILE A 4 -57.46 -4.12 -1.74
CA ILE A 4 -56.02 -3.89 -1.79
C ILE A 4 -55.46 -4.75 -2.93
N THR A 5 -55.58 -4.35 -4.19
CA THR A 5 -54.99 -5.13 -5.30
C THR A 5 -54.65 -4.27 -6.52
N THR A 6 -53.83 -3.21 -6.38
CA THR A 6 -53.37 -2.44 -7.57
C THR A 6 -52.13 -1.55 -7.33
N PRO A 7 -51.04 -2.03 -6.69
CA PRO A 7 -49.73 -1.44 -7.04
C PRO A 7 -48.62 -2.46 -7.30
N LEU A 8 -48.87 -3.75 -7.14
CA LEU A 8 -47.81 -4.78 -7.18
C LEU A 8 -47.52 -5.34 -8.57
N VAL A 9 -48.38 -5.10 -9.57
CA VAL A 9 -48.17 -5.63 -10.93
C VAL A 9 -47.35 -4.67 -11.81
N ALA A 10 -47.30 -3.38 -11.50
CA ALA A 10 -46.52 -2.41 -12.29
C ALA A 10 -45.01 -2.46 -12.00
N LEU A 11 -44.60 -2.90 -10.80
CA LEU A 11 -43.19 -2.95 -10.42
C LEU A 11 -42.48 -4.21 -10.94
N PHE A 12 -43.21 -5.29 -11.22
CA PHE A 12 -42.61 -6.55 -11.67
C PHE A 12 -42.33 -6.60 -13.19
N VAL A 13 -42.95 -5.71 -13.98
CA VAL A 13 -42.73 -5.66 -15.44
C VAL A 13 -41.56 -4.75 -15.82
N LEU A 14 -41.13 -3.83 -14.96
CA LEU A 14 -40.02 -2.91 -15.26
C LEU A 14 -38.61 -3.53 -15.05
N CYS A 15 -38.51 -4.68 -14.39
CA CYS A 15 -37.23 -5.35 -14.14
C CYS A 15 -36.79 -6.33 -15.24
N LEU A 16 -37.59 -6.56 -16.29
CA LEU A 16 -37.32 -7.54 -17.35
C LEU A 16 -36.72 -6.94 -18.65
N ALA A 17 -36.32 -5.66 -18.64
CA ALA A 17 -35.72 -5.00 -19.82
C ALA A 17 -34.35 -4.35 -19.55
N LEU A 18 -33.70 -4.71 -18.44
CA LEU A 18 -32.29 -4.38 -18.17
C LEU A 18 -31.44 -5.63 -18.28
N GLU A 19 -31.60 -6.39 -19.36
CA GLU A 19 -30.46 -7.15 -19.86
C GLU A 19 -29.49 -6.13 -20.44
N VAL A 20 -28.58 -5.63 -19.60
CA VAL A 20 -27.34 -5.02 -20.08
C VAL A 20 -26.69 -6.12 -20.90
N PRO A 21 -26.56 -6.00 -22.24
CA PRO A 21 -25.79 -6.97 -22.98
C PRO A 21 -24.41 -6.96 -22.34
N ALA A 22 -23.98 -8.11 -21.80
CA ALA A 22 -22.59 -8.31 -21.48
C ALA A 22 -21.86 -8.00 -22.79
N ARG A 23 -21.18 -6.84 -22.85
CA ARG A 23 -20.35 -6.50 -23.99
C ARG A 23 -19.32 -7.62 -24.04
N THR A 24 -19.48 -8.52 -24.99
CA THR A 24 -18.41 -9.39 -25.42
C THR A 24 -17.26 -8.46 -25.72
N SER A 25 -16.18 -8.56 -24.95
CA SER A 25 -14.98 -7.79 -25.22
C SER A 25 -14.60 -8.07 -26.68
N ASP A 26 -14.55 -7.03 -27.51
CA ASP A 26 -14.06 -7.13 -28.91
C ASP A 26 -12.56 -7.48 -28.96
N CYS A 27 -11.93 -7.67 -27.81
CA CYS A 27 -10.54 -7.99 -27.67
C CYS A 27 -10.29 -9.51 -27.87
N PRO A 28 -9.24 -9.89 -28.60
CA PRO A 28 -8.76 -11.26 -28.72
C PRO A 28 -8.61 -11.96 -27.37
N ALA A 29 -8.69 -13.30 -27.37
CA ALA A 29 -8.41 -14.08 -26.17
C ALA A 29 -7.00 -13.78 -25.64
N GLY A 30 -6.91 -13.41 -24.36
CA GLY A 30 -5.65 -12.94 -23.76
C GLY A 30 -5.43 -11.43 -23.86
N GLU A 31 -6.46 -10.65 -24.22
CA GLU A 31 -6.46 -9.19 -24.17
C GLU A 31 -7.66 -8.66 -23.35
N ARG A 32 -7.46 -7.56 -22.63
CA ARG A 32 -8.50 -6.84 -21.87
C ARG A 32 -8.72 -5.46 -22.47
N GLN A 33 -10.00 -5.07 -22.55
CA GLN A 33 -10.41 -3.75 -23.01
C GLN A 33 -10.21 -2.71 -21.90
N VAL A 34 -9.49 -1.63 -22.18
CA VAL A 34 -9.32 -0.46 -21.29
C VAL A 34 -9.84 0.78 -22.00
N CYS A 35 -10.75 1.53 -21.37
CA CYS A 35 -11.39 2.71 -21.95
C CYS A 35 -11.13 3.94 -21.06
N LEU A 36 -10.41 4.93 -21.59
CA LEU A 36 -10.20 6.25 -20.95
C LEU A 36 -10.89 7.35 -21.76
N ASP A 37 -10.45 7.57 -23.01
CA ASP A 37 -11.10 8.46 -24.01
C ASP A 37 -11.42 7.72 -25.34
N GLY A 38 -11.24 6.41 -25.31
CA GLY A 38 -11.39 5.45 -26.40
C GLY A 38 -11.00 4.08 -25.86
N CYS A 39 -11.57 3.02 -26.41
CA CYS A 39 -11.29 1.67 -25.93
C CYS A 39 -10.15 1.06 -26.75
N ILE A 40 -9.09 0.62 -26.06
CA ILE A 40 -7.99 -0.14 -26.65
C ILE A 40 -7.96 -1.55 -26.04
N CYS A 41 -7.55 -2.52 -26.85
CA CYS A 41 -7.28 -3.87 -26.38
C CYS A 41 -5.80 -3.96 -26.01
N LEU A 42 -5.55 -4.33 -24.75
CA LEU A 42 -4.21 -4.53 -24.21
C LEU A 42 -4.05 -6.01 -23.85
N PRO A 43 -2.89 -6.63 -24.06
CA PRO A 43 -2.63 -7.98 -23.55
C PRO A 43 -2.93 -8.07 -22.05
N ASP A 44 -3.64 -9.13 -21.67
CA ASP A 44 -4.03 -9.47 -20.30
C ASP A 44 -2.81 -9.91 -19.47
N VAL A 45 -1.73 -10.29 -20.16
CA VAL A 45 -0.39 -10.42 -19.60
C VAL A 45 0.31 -9.07 -19.67
N VAL A 46 0.73 -8.56 -18.51
CA VAL A 46 1.64 -7.41 -18.45
C VAL A 46 2.93 -7.85 -19.16
N PRO A 47 3.32 -7.24 -20.29
CA PRO A 47 4.55 -7.61 -20.96
C PRO A 47 5.72 -7.42 -19.98
N GLU A 48 6.69 -8.34 -19.97
CA GLU A 48 7.89 -8.22 -19.14
C GLU A 48 8.58 -6.85 -19.35
N ASP A 49 8.46 -6.30 -20.57
CA ASP A 49 8.93 -4.97 -20.96
C ASP A 49 8.33 -3.83 -20.11
N VAL A 50 7.14 -4.00 -19.54
CA VAL A 50 6.56 -3.03 -18.60
C VAL A 50 7.35 -3.01 -17.29
N TYR A 51 7.80 -4.17 -16.79
CA TYR A 51 8.63 -4.22 -15.57
C TYR A 51 10.03 -3.65 -15.80
N GLN A 52 10.55 -3.74 -17.03
CA GLN A 52 11.82 -3.09 -17.43
C GLN A 52 11.76 -1.56 -17.32
N ILE A 53 10.57 -0.96 -17.44
CA ILE A 53 10.36 0.48 -17.30
C ILE A 53 9.91 0.84 -15.88
N ALA A 54 8.96 0.08 -15.32
CA ALA A 54 8.35 0.37 -14.02
C ALA A 54 9.34 0.23 -12.86
N THR A 55 10.19 -0.80 -12.87
CA THR A 55 11.18 -1.03 -11.80
C THR A 55 12.14 0.15 -11.62
N PRO A 56 12.90 0.58 -12.67
CA PRO A 56 13.82 1.70 -12.52
C PRO A 56 13.10 3.02 -12.24
N ALA A 57 11.89 3.23 -12.78
CA ALA A 57 11.08 4.41 -12.49
C ALA A 57 10.70 4.48 -11.00
N LEU A 58 10.23 3.37 -10.41
CA LEU A 58 9.90 3.30 -8.99
C LEU A 58 11.13 3.48 -8.11
N ALA A 59 12.27 2.86 -8.45
CA ALA A 59 13.50 3.01 -7.69
C ALA A 59 14.02 4.47 -7.69
N LEU A 60 13.93 5.15 -8.83
CA LEU A 60 14.28 6.57 -8.93
C LEU A 60 13.34 7.42 -8.08
N TRP A 61 12.03 7.19 -8.19
CA TRP A 61 11.04 7.93 -7.42
C TRP A 61 11.24 7.74 -5.90
N LEU A 62 11.47 6.50 -5.44
CA LEU A 62 11.75 6.19 -4.02
C LEU A 62 12.95 6.97 -3.50
N THR A 63 14.02 7.03 -4.29
CA THR A 63 15.24 7.76 -3.93
C THR A 63 14.98 9.25 -3.83
N GLN A 64 14.29 9.83 -4.82
CA GLN A 64 13.94 11.26 -4.83
C GLN A 64 13.01 11.63 -3.67
N ALA A 65 11.96 10.83 -3.44
CA ALA A 65 11.00 11.05 -2.36
C ALA A 65 11.69 10.96 -0.99
N ARG A 66 12.62 10.02 -0.81
CA ARG A 66 13.44 9.92 0.40
C ARG A 66 14.30 11.16 0.61
N ASP A 67 14.99 11.62 -0.44
CA ASP A 67 15.85 12.80 -0.34
C ASP A 67 15.04 14.06 -0.03
N GLU A 68 13.86 14.22 -0.63
CA GLU A 68 12.92 15.30 -0.31
C GLU A 68 12.46 15.24 1.15
N ALA A 69 12.08 14.06 1.64
CA ALA A 69 11.68 13.87 3.03
C ALA A 69 12.79 14.27 4.03
N ALA A 70 14.06 14.08 3.64
CA ALA A 70 15.23 14.40 4.45
C ALA A 70 15.51 15.91 4.59
N ILE A 71 15.12 16.75 3.61
CA ILE A 71 15.48 18.19 3.54
C ILE A 71 15.01 18.97 4.78
N ALA A 72 13.80 18.67 5.29
CA ALA A 72 13.22 19.37 6.43
C ALA A 72 13.47 18.65 7.78
N GLY A 73 14.51 17.82 7.85
CA GLY A 73 14.89 17.08 9.06
C GLY A 73 14.01 15.86 9.34
N THR A 74 14.58 14.92 10.08
CA THR A 74 13.94 13.68 10.53
C THR A 74 14.32 13.39 11.98
N GLN A 75 13.55 12.54 12.64
CA GLN A 75 13.77 12.13 14.03
C GLN A 75 14.19 10.64 14.09
N PRO A 76 15.00 10.21 15.06
CA PRO A 76 15.19 8.79 15.35
C PRO A 76 13.90 8.15 15.88
N ILE A 77 13.80 6.83 15.88
CA ILE A 77 12.69 6.12 16.56
C ILE A 77 12.55 6.61 18.02
N PRO A 78 11.32 6.92 18.51
CA PRO A 78 11.11 7.25 19.90
C PRO A 78 11.68 6.16 20.83
N PRO A 79 12.44 6.50 21.90
CA PRO A 79 13.14 5.51 22.71
C PRO A 79 12.26 4.38 23.24
N HIS A 80 11.04 4.70 23.70
CA HIS A 80 10.09 3.69 24.22
C HIS A 80 9.55 2.76 23.13
N ILE A 81 9.40 3.23 21.89
CA ILE A 81 9.06 2.37 20.75
C ILE A 81 10.24 1.48 20.40
N ARG A 82 11.45 2.06 20.35
CA ARG A 82 12.69 1.33 20.02
C ARG A 82 12.92 0.19 21.01
N GLU A 83 12.83 0.45 22.30
CA GLU A 83 13.00 -0.57 23.35
C GLU A 83 12.02 -1.73 23.22
N GLN A 84 10.76 -1.42 22.93
CA GLN A 84 9.73 -2.45 22.73
C GLN A 84 10.01 -3.32 21.50
N LEU A 85 10.67 -2.81 20.46
CA LEU A 85 10.88 -3.53 19.19
C LEU A 85 12.20 -4.33 19.12
N LEU A 86 13.09 -4.18 20.10
CA LEU A 86 14.35 -4.94 20.21
C LEU A 86 14.18 -6.48 20.11
N PRO A 87 13.09 -7.11 20.60
CA PRO A 87 12.92 -8.56 20.47
C PRO A 87 12.71 -9.04 19.02
N TRP A 88 12.30 -8.16 18.10
CA TRP A 88 11.92 -8.53 16.73
C TRP A 88 12.91 -8.06 15.66
N TYR A 89 13.64 -6.97 15.92
CA TYR A 89 14.52 -6.35 14.95
C TYR A 89 15.96 -6.26 15.45
N ASP A 90 16.89 -6.49 14.53
CA ASP A 90 18.30 -6.21 14.77
C ASP A 90 18.49 -4.70 15.06
N PRO A 91 19.37 -4.33 16.02
CA PRO A 91 19.66 -2.92 16.31
C PRO A 91 20.03 -2.10 15.08
N GLY A 92 20.70 -2.67 14.08
CA GLY A 92 21.05 -2.00 12.83
C GLY A 92 19.84 -1.58 11.98
N VAL A 93 18.72 -2.29 12.06
CA VAL A 93 17.46 -1.87 11.41
C VAL A 93 16.86 -0.68 12.17
N LEU A 94 16.81 -0.78 13.50
CA LEU A 94 16.25 0.25 14.38
C LEU A 94 17.05 1.56 14.34
N ASP A 95 18.37 1.47 14.27
CA ASP A 95 19.26 2.64 14.29
C ASP A 95 19.34 3.34 12.93
N ALA A 96 19.08 2.60 11.83
CA ALA A 96 18.99 3.18 10.50
C ALA A 96 17.69 3.97 10.29
N ALA A 97 16.59 3.50 10.89
CA ALA A 97 15.29 4.09 10.67
C ALA A 97 15.17 5.50 11.25
N ARG A 98 14.60 6.39 10.44
CA ARG A 98 14.20 7.75 10.79
C ARG A 98 12.71 7.89 10.57
N TYR A 99 12.08 8.86 11.23
CA TYR A 99 10.69 9.21 10.95
C TYR A 99 10.46 10.70 10.81
N LYS A 100 9.34 11.02 10.17
CA LYS A 100 8.76 12.36 10.06
C LYS A 100 7.24 12.24 10.01
N ILE A 101 6.56 13.26 10.54
CA ILE A 101 5.13 13.45 10.28
C ILE A 101 5.01 14.14 8.92
N SER A 102 4.39 13.45 7.97
CA SER A 102 4.27 13.95 6.60
C SER A 102 3.15 14.98 6.50
N ASP A 103 3.30 15.93 5.57
CA ASP A 103 2.14 16.71 5.14
C ASP A 103 1.23 15.84 4.26
N ASN A 104 -0.04 16.24 4.13
CA ASN A 104 -1.01 15.46 3.38
C ASN A 104 -0.63 15.28 1.89
N GLY A 105 0.19 16.16 1.31
CA GLY A 105 0.57 16.11 -0.09
C GLY A 105 1.61 15.03 -0.38
N GLN A 106 2.72 15.06 0.35
CA GLN A 106 3.80 14.08 0.24
C GLN A 106 3.30 12.67 0.57
N PHE A 107 2.52 12.52 1.65
CA PHE A 107 1.95 11.23 2.03
C PHE A 107 1.04 10.65 0.93
N SER A 108 0.19 11.49 0.34
CA SER A 108 -0.72 11.07 -0.73
C SER A 108 0.03 10.64 -1.98
N ALA A 109 1.09 11.37 -2.36
CA ALA A 109 1.93 10.98 -3.49
C ALA A 109 2.61 9.62 -3.26
N ALA A 110 3.09 9.39 -2.04
CA ALA A 110 3.75 8.14 -1.70
C ALA A 110 2.80 6.94 -1.70
N THR A 111 1.62 7.13 -1.09
CA THR A 111 0.51 6.18 -1.09
C THR A 111 0.07 5.83 -2.51
N ALA A 112 -0.09 6.84 -3.38
CA ALA A 112 -0.53 6.64 -4.77
C ALA A 112 0.50 5.84 -5.58
N MET A 113 1.79 6.13 -5.41
CA MET A 113 2.86 5.43 -6.12
C MET A 113 3.00 3.98 -5.66
N LEU A 114 2.87 3.72 -4.37
CA LEU A 114 2.94 2.37 -3.79
C LEU A 114 1.59 1.63 -3.82
N GLN A 115 0.56 2.21 -4.44
CA GLN A 115 -0.76 1.58 -4.59
C GLN A 115 -1.39 1.15 -3.24
N ASN A 116 -1.12 1.90 -2.16
CA ASN A 116 -1.52 1.51 -0.81
C ASN A 116 -2.46 2.56 -0.17
N PRO A 117 -3.76 2.60 -0.53
CA PRO A 117 -4.66 3.72 -0.22
C PRO A 117 -4.96 3.91 1.28
N ASP A 118 -4.80 2.87 2.10
CA ASP A 118 -5.31 2.79 3.47
C ASP A 118 -4.22 2.54 4.53
N VAL A 119 -3.07 3.22 4.42
CA VAL A 119 -2.00 3.14 5.43
C VAL A 119 -1.83 4.37 6.29
N GLY A 120 -1.46 4.14 7.55
CA GLY A 120 -1.12 5.18 8.53
C GLY A 120 0.34 5.65 8.44
N ALA A 121 1.20 4.89 7.75
CA ALA A 121 2.60 5.22 7.51
C ALA A 121 3.07 4.68 6.15
N VAL A 122 4.18 5.22 5.63
CA VAL A 122 4.85 4.75 4.42
C VAL A 122 6.36 4.81 4.63
N THR A 123 7.07 3.74 4.28
CA THR A 123 8.54 3.69 4.36
C THR A 123 9.21 4.06 3.04
N LEU A 124 9.98 5.16 3.05
CA LEU A 124 10.86 5.61 1.98
C LEU A 124 12.31 5.26 2.31
N ILE A 125 12.73 4.05 1.95
CA ILE A 125 14.07 3.49 2.23
C ILE A 125 14.33 3.37 3.74
N ASP A 126 14.90 4.40 4.35
CA ASP A 126 15.21 4.50 5.78
C ASP A 126 14.33 5.53 6.51
N ILE A 127 13.48 6.28 5.79
CA ILE A 127 12.61 7.32 6.36
C ILE A 127 11.16 6.86 6.34
N ILE A 128 10.56 6.76 7.52
CA ILE A 128 9.16 6.41 7.71
C ILE A 128 8.34 7.69 7.83
N LEU A 129 7.43 7.88 6.88
CA LEU A 129 6.46 8.97 6.86
C LEU A 129 5.21 8.52 7.59
N PHE A 130 4.90 9.14 8.73
CA PHE A 130 3.63 8.93 9.43
C PHE A 130 2.60 9.98 9.01
N ARG A 131 1.35 9.54 8.83
CA ARG A 131 0.22 10.44 8.58
C ARG A 131 -0.18 11.19 9.85
N ASP A 132 -0.17 10.49 10.98
CA ASP A 132 -0.67 10.98 12.25
C ASP A 132 0.46 10.96 13.31
N PRO A 133 0.75 12.09 13.98
CA PRO A 133 1.73 12.12 15.07
C PRO A 133 1.40 11.14 16.20
N GLN A 134 0.13 10.90 16.50
CA GLN A 134 -0.24 9.98 17.57
C GLN A 134 0.16 8.54 17.24
N ALA A 135 0.00 8.12 15.98
CA ALA A 135 0.44 6.81 15.51
C ALA A 135 1.97 6.66 15.62
N ALA A 136 2.74 7.69 15.25
CA ALA A 136 4.20 7.70 15.37
C ALA A 136 4.67 7.56 16.84
N GLU A 137 3.93 8.12 17.80
CA GLU A 137 4.31 8.06 19.21
C GLU A 137 3.82 6.80 19.94
N THR A 138 2.80 6.10 19.44
CA THR A 138 2.14 5.04 20.24
C THR A 138 1.86 3.72 19.53
N ASP A 139 1.82 3.67 18.20
CA ASP A 139 1.49 2.43 17.48
C ASP A 139 2.74 1.59 17.21
N VAL A 140 3.18 0.84 18.22
CA VAL A 140 4.33 -0.08 18.14
C VAL A 140 4.15 -1.13 17.03
N ALA A 141 2.91 -1.56 16.77
CA ALA A 141 2.64 -2.55 15.73
C ALA A 141 2.79 -1.95 14.33
N LEU A 142 2.33 -0.70 14.12
CA LEU A 142 2.58 0.03 12.87
C LEU A 142 4.09 0.24 12.66
N TRP A 143 4.84 0.62 13.70
CA TRP A 143 6.30 0.69 13.60
C TRP A 143 6.95 -0.62 13.16
N ALA A 144 6.48 -1.76 13.70
CA ALA A 144 6.98 -3.06 13.26
C ALA A 144 6.71 -3.30 11.76
N HIS A 145 5.53 -2.93 11.26
CA HIS A 145 5.24 -3.00 9.82
C HIS A 145 6.29 -2.22 9.01
N GLU A 146 6.47 -0.94 9.34
CA GLU A 146 7.35 -0.04 8.58
C GLU A 146 8.83 -0.44 8.67
N LEU A 147 9.29 -0.92 9.84
CA LEU A 147 10.65 -1.45 10.00
C LEU A 147 10.88 -2.70 9.18
N LYS A 148 9.84 -3.46 8.84
CA LYS A 148 9.98 -4.58 7.90
C LYS A 148 10.40 -4.08 6.52
N HIS A 149 9.85 -2.95 6.06
CA HIS A 149 10.27 -2.33 4.82
C HIS A 149 11.68 -1.76 4.90
N VAL A 150 12.07 -1.13 6.02
CA VAL A 150 13.47 -0.71 6.23
C VAL A 150 14.44 -1.89 6.10
N GLN A 151 14.13 -3.02 6.76
CA GLN A 151 14.90 -4.25 6.64
C GLN A 151 14.95 -4.75 5.18
N GLN A 152 13.83 -4.79 4.47
CA GLN A 152 13.77 -5.20 3.07
C GLN A 152 14.63 -4.32 2.16
N TYR A 153 14.65 -3.00 2.39
CA TYR A 153 15.55 -2.09 1.67
C TYR A 153 17.03 -2.36 1.99
N GLN A 154 17.37 -2.67 3.24
CA GLN A 154 18.75 -3.04 3.60
C GLN A 154 19.18 -4.36 2.93
N GLU A 155 18.29 -5.34 2.89
CA GLU A 155 18.58 -6.68 2.34
C GLU A 155 18.62 -6.72 0.81
N TRP A 156 17.71 -5.98 0.16
CA TRP A 156 17.52 -6.08 -1.30
C TRP A 156 18.07 -4.87 -2.06
N GLY A 157 18.35 -3.78 -1.37
CA GLY A 157 18.57 -2.47 -1.98
C GLY A 157 17.29 -1.90 -2.60
N VAL A 158 17.35 -0.62 -2.99
CA VAL A 158 16.21 0.09 -3.58
C VAL A 158 15.74 -0.56 -4.89
N GLN A 159 16.67 -1.01 -5.74
CA GLN A 159 16.34 -1.68 -7.00
C GLN A 159 15.67 -3.04 -6.77
N GLY A 160 16.19 -3.84 -5.84
CA GLY A 160 15.62 -5.15 -5.52
C GLY A 160 14.25 -5.06 -4.85
N PHE A 161 14.03 -4.03 -4.05
CA PHE A 161 12.71 -3.69 -3.52
C PHE A 161 11.75 -3.30 -4.65
N ALA A 162 12.13 -2.33 -5.49
CA ALA A 162 11.28 -1.83 -6.57
C ALA A 162 10.88 -2.95 -7.56
N GLN A 163 11.80 -3.86 -7.88
CA GLN A 163 11.52 -5.01 -8.73
C GLN A 163 10.45 -5.91 -8.10
N ARG A 164 10.59 -6.26 -6.82
CA ARG A 164 9.63 -7.11 -6.12
C ARG A 164 8.28 -6.43 -5.98
N TYR A 165 8.27 -5.14 -5.65
CA TYR A 165 7.05 -4.37 -5.46
C TYR A 165 6.25 -4.22 -6.75
N THR A 166 6.94 -3.93 -7.87
CA THR A 166 6.28 -3.82 -9.17
C THR A 166 5.76 -5.16 -9.67
N HIS A 167 6.48 -6.26 -9.43
CA HIS A 167 6.09 -7.58 -9.90
C HIS A 167 4.99 -8.24 -9.04
N ASP A 168 5.16 -8.22 -7.71
CA ASP A 168 4.22 -8.77 -6.74
C ASP A 168 4.33 -8.00 -5.41
N PHE A 169 3.54 -6.94 -5.29
CA PHE A 169 3.49 -6.13 -4.05
C PHE A 169 3.10 -6.97 -2.82
N ASN A 170 2.28 -8.02 -2.98
CA ASN A 170 1.87 -8.85 -1.84
C ASN A 170 3.05 -9.61 -1.23
N ALA A 171 4.01 -10.04 -2.05
CA ALA A 171 5.23 -10.68 -1.55
C ALA A 171 6.08 -9.74 -0.68
N VAL A 172 5.95 -8.42 -0.87
CA VAL A 172 6.62 -7.39 -0.07
C VAL A 172 5.81 -7.04 1.19
N GLU A 173 4.50 -6.85 1.06
CA GLU A 173 3.59 -6.42 2.13
C GLU A 173 3.23 -7.53 3.14
N ALA A 174 3.05 -8.78 2.68
CA ALA A 174 2.59 -9.87 3.55
C ALA A 174 3.53 -10.13 4.76
N PRO A 175 4.87 -10.13 4.60
CA PRO A 175 5.78 -10.18 5.75
C PRO A 175 5.62 -9.00 6.72
N ALA A 176 5.32 -7.79 6.23
CA ALA A 176 5.13 -6.59 7.06
C ALA A 176 3.83 -6.68 7.87
N TYR A 177 2.74 -7.16 7.26
CA TYR A 177 1.50 -7.45 7.99
C TYR A 177 1.64 -8.58 9.01
N ALA A 178 2.44 -9.61 8.69
CA ALA A 178 2.67 -10.74 9.61
C ALA A 178 3.31 -10.27 10.93
N ILE A 179 4.39 -9.48 10.84
CA ILE A 179 5.09 -8.97 12.02
C ILE A 179 4.26 -7.93 12.78
N GLN A 180 3.53 -7.05 12.06
CA GLN A 180 2.57 -6.14 12.69
C GLN A 180 1.55 -6.89 13.53
N ALA A 181 0.97 -7.96 12.99
CA ALA A 181 0.00 -8.78 13.71
C ALA A 181 0.61 -9.48 14.93
N GLU A 182 1.86 -9.94 14.82
CA GLU A 182 2.59 -10.54 15.93
C GLU A 182 2.85 -9.54 17.06
N VAL A 183 3.44 -8.40 16.75
CA VAL A 183 3.72 -7.34 17.73
C VAL A 183 2.44 -6.84 18.39
N ARG A 184 1.37 -6.64 17.62
CA ARG A 184 0.06 -6.26 18.17
C ARG A 184 -0.47 -7.27 19.19
N ARG A 185 -0.25 -8.57 18.98
CA ARG A 185 -0.63 -9.59 19.97
C ARG A 185 0.27 -9.56 21.20
N ALA A 186 1.57 -9.33 21.03
CA ALA A 186 2.52 -9.28 22.14
C ALA A 186 2.28 -8.07 23.06
N VAL A 187 2.09 -6.88 22.48
CA VAL A 187 1.81 -5.64 23.23
C VAL A 187 0.52 -5.76 24.04
N ARG A 188 -0.53 -6.36 23.48
CA ARG A 188 -1.80 -6.59 24.21
C ARG A 188 -1.59 -7.49 25.43
N LYS A 189 -0.82 -8.58 25.29
CA LYS A 189 -0.53 -9.51 26.40
C LYS A 189 0.35 -8.90 27.48
N GLY A 190 1.20 -7.93 27.16
CA GLY A 190 2.05 -7.24 28.13
C GLY A 190 1.34 -6.12 28.89
N ALA A 191 0.13 -5.76 28.48
CA ALA A 191 -0.72 -4.76 29.14
C ALA A 191 -1.71 -5.36 30.16
N ASP A 192 -1.84 -6.70 30.19
CA ASP A 192 -2.64 -7.47 31.16
C ASP A 192 -1.80 -7.86 32.39
#